data_AF-A0AAD1ZTB4-F1
#
_entry.id   AF-A0AAD1ZTB4-F1
#
_cell.length_a   1.000
_cell.length_b   1.000
_cell.length_c   1.000
_cell.angle_alpha   90.00
_cell.angle_beta   90.00
_cell.angle_gamma   90.00
#
_symmetry.space_group_name_H-M   'P 1'
#
loop_
_entity.id
_entity.type
_entity.pdbx_description
1 polymer ?
#
loop_
_entity_poly.entity_id
_entity_poly.type
_entity_poly.pdbx_seq_one_letter_code
_entity_poly.pdbx_strand_id
1 'polypeptide(L)'
;MEVCQSLNSTRGSKHFPLTPFRIFRGLICFSVFLSTALMFLVYFVPLAAVVLRLFSVHYSRKSVCFLFGLWLGLWPFLFEKINKTRVIFCGERVPAKERVLLIANHRTEVDWMYLWDLALRKGCLGYIKYVLKSSLMKLPIFGWGFRILEFIPVERKWELDQSVMRRMLSTYSDHHDPLWLAVFPEGTDYAEQKCKRSQKYAAENGLPVLKNVLLPKTRGFYACLETLRNSLDAVYDVTIAYKNQCPTFLDNLFGVDPSEVHMHIRRIPLKEIPASENEAADWLMNTFLFKDQLLSDFITDGQFPRQGTEGTLFGNGVAVLGGSGFALAPGESMQFPAPTRLIRPLLGQNGYSFDTRGDGNCATGNCGDGLKCTGCGIPSASLVKFTLENGNAEKDFYDVSLVDDYNLPLSVRPFDSSGDCQYAGCVADLNKTCPTKLQVIVSDEVVTYDSACAAFNTSKYCCTDDHSTPTTCPPTKYTLVQEFSPFYI
;
A
#
# COMPACT_ATOMS: atom_id res chain seq x y z
N MET A 1 -1.06 8.22 -29.60
CA MET A 1 -0.75 7.19 -28.59
C MET A 1 0.63 7.53 -28.06
N GLU A 2 0.70 8.42 -27.08
CA GLU A 2 1.88 8.59 -26.23
C GLU A 2 1.30 8.64 -24.82
N VAL A 3 1.48 7.53 -24.11
CA VAL A 3 0.90 7.24 -22.80
C VAL A 3 2.03 7.43 -21.80
N CYS A 4 1.88 8.41 -20.89
CA CYS A 4 2.82 8.75 -19.81
C CYS A 4 4.26 9.01 -20.26
N GLN A 5 4.75 10.23 -20.01
CA GLN A 5 6.18 10.51 -20.17
C GLN A 5 7.00 9.48 -19.38
N SER A 6 7.94 8.84 -20.09
CA SER A 6 8.86 7.86 -19.53
C SER A 6 9.63 8.48 -18.38
N LEU A 7 9.65 7.80 -17.25
CA LEU A 7 10.59 8.08 -16.17
C LEU A 7 12.00 8.04 -16.73
N ASN A 8 12.76 9.14 -16.60
CA ASN A 8 14.20 9.16 -16.89
C ASN A 8 14.94 8.34 -15.82
N SER A 9 14.78 7.01 -15.84
CA SER A 9 15.53 6.09 -14.99
C SER A 9 16.71 5.53 -15.78
N THR A 10 17.91 5.94 -15.39
CA THR A 10 19.21 5.37 -15.80
C THR A 10 19.45 3.94 -15.27
N ARG A 11 18.44 3.26 -14.71
CA ARG A 11 18.47 1.83 -14.38
C ARG A 11 17.46 1.05 -15.22
N GLY A 12 18.00 0.33 -16.22
CA GLY A 12 17.42 -0.74 -17.04
C GLY A 12 15.90 -0.89 -17.07
N SER A 13 15.26 -0.35 -18.10
CA SER A 13 13.87 -0.65 -18.46
C SER A 13 13.70 -2.14 -18.79
N LYS A 14 12.97 -2.89 -17.96
CA LYS A 14 12.51 -4.24 -18.33
C LYS A 14 11.22 -4.14 -19.16
N HIS A 15 11.31 -3.52 -20.35
CA HIS A 15 10.30 -3.75 -21.38
C HIS A 15 10.59 -5.12 -22.00
N PHE A 16 9.62 -6.02 -21.97
CA PHE A 16 9.83 -7.34 -22.57
C PHE A 16 9.46 -7.28 -24.06
N PRO A 17 10.39 -7.56 -24.99
CA PRO A 17 10.07 -7.51 -26.41
C PRO A 17 8.97 -8.52 -26.76
N LEU A 18 8.05 -8.13 -27.64
CA LEU A 18 7.00 -9.01 -28.13
C LEU A 18 7.61 -10.05 -29.09
N THR A 19 7.89 -11.24 -28.56
CA THR A 19 8.44 -12.36 -29.35
C THR A 19 7.32 -13.29 -29.86
N PRO A 20 7.53 -14.02 -30.97
CA PRO A 20 6.57 -15.04 -31.43
C PRO A 20 6.21 -16.06 -30.35
N PHE A 21 7.17 -16.42 -29.50
CA PHE A 21 6.94 -17.29 -28.36
C PHE A 21 5.94 -16.70 -27.35
N ARG A 22 6.07 -15.41 -27.01
CA ARG A 22 5.14 -14.71 -26.11
C ARG A 22 3.75 -14.59 -26.69
N ILE A 23 3.64 -14.32 -28.00
CA ILE A 23 2.37 -14.32 -28.72
C ILE A 23 1.71 -15.69 -28.60
N PHE A 24 2.41 -16.75 -28.99
CA PHE A 24 1.88 -18.11 -28.95
C PHE A 24 1.47 -18.53 -27.53
N ARG A 25 2.31 -18.26 -26.53
CA ARG A 25 2.02 -18.51 -25.11
C ARG A 25 0.78 -17.74 -24.64
N GLY A 26 0.68 -16.45 -24.98
CA GLY A 26 -0.46 -15.62 -24.61
C GLY A 26 -1.76 -16.11 -25.24
N LEU A 27 -1.73 -16.52 -26.51
CA LEU A 27 -2.88 -17.11 -27.21
C LEU A 27 -3.33 -18.44 -26.57
N ILE A 28 -2.40 -19.30 -26.16
CA ILE A 28 -2.73 -20.53 -25.43
C ILE A 28 -3.40 -20.18 -24.10
N CYS A 29 -2.82 -19.27 -23.31
CA CYS A 29 -3.41 -18.85 -22.03
C CYS A 29 -4.80 -18.25 -22.23
N PHE A 30 -4.98 -17.44 -23.27
CA PHE A 30 -6.28 -16.87 -23.61
C PHE A 30 -7.33 -17.92 -23.97
N SER A 31 -6.92 -18.93 -24.76
CA SER A 31 -7.78 -20.06 -25.11
C SER A 31 -8.21 -20.86 -23.87
N VAL A 32 -7.29 -21.08 -22.93
CA VAL A 32 -7.61 -21.69 -21.62
C VAL A 32 -8.60 -20.82 -20.83
N PHE A 33 -8.42 -19.51 -20.80
CA PHE A 33 -9.35 -18.62 -20.09
C PHE A 33 -10.75 -18.62 -20.71
N LEU A 34 -10.84 -18.61 -22.05
CA LEU A 34 -12.11 -18.62 -22.76
C LEU A 34 -12.84 -19.96 -22.61
N SER A 35 -12.11 -21.07 -22.72
CA SER A 35 -12.68 -22.42 -22.56
C SER A 35 -13.16 -22.67 -21.12
N THR A 36 -12.36 -22.28 -20.11
CA THR A 36 -12.76 -22.41 -18.71
C THR A 36 -13.90 -21.46 -18.34
N ALA A 37 -13.91 -20.24 -18.87
CA ALA A 37 -15.05 -19.32 -18.72
C ALA A 37 -16.34 -19.93 -19.29
N LEU A 38 -16.28 -20.49 -20.50
CA LEU A 38 -17.40 -21.16 -21.13
C LEU A 38 -17.89 -22.34 -20.29
N MET A 39 -16.97 -23.16 -19.78
CA MET A 39 -17.30 -24.29 -18.91
C MET A 39 -18.03 -23.82 -17.63
N PHE A 40 -17.53 -22.78 -16.96
CA PHE A 40 -18.20 -22.22 -15.78
C PHE A 40 -19.59 -21.69 -16.12
N LEU A 41 -19.72 -20.91 -17.18
CA LEU A 41 -20.97 -20.27 -17.58
C LEU A 41 -22.05 -21.26 -18.03
N VAL A 42 -21.66 -22.36 -18.68
CA VAL A 42 -22.60 -23.35 -19.21
C VAL A 42 -22.99 -24.39 -18.16
N TYR A 43 -22.03 -24.90 -17.39
CA TYR A 43 -22.28 -26.07 -16.53
C TYR A 43 -22.49 -25.71 -15.06
N PHE A 44 -21.69 -24.78 -14.52
CA PHE A 44 -21.63 -24.55 -13.07
C PHE A 44 -22.50 -23.38 -12.62
N VAL A 45 -22.49 -22.29 -13.40
CA VAL A 45 -23.22 -21.07 -13.08
C VAL A 45 -24.73 -21.26 -13.09
N PRO A 46 -25.38 -21.98 -14.03
CA PRO A 46 -26.84 -22.18 -13.97
C PRO A 46 -27.28 -22.92 -12.71
N LEU A 47 -26.53 -23.95 -12.30
CA LEU A 47 -26.80 -24.67 -11.05
C LEU A 47 -26.63 -23.74 -9.83
N ALA A 48 -25.54 -22.97 -9.78
CA ALA A 48 -25.25 -22.10 -8.63
C ALA A 48 -26.13 -20.85 -8.57
N ALA A 49 -26.45 -20.22 -9.70
CA ALA A 49 -27.13 -18.93 -9.78
C ALA A 49 -28.65 -19.05 -9.94
N VAL A 50 -29.15 -20.17 -10.47
CA VAL A 50 -30.59 -20.41 -10.64
C VAL A 50 -31.08 -21.41 -9.60
N VAL A 51 -30.57 -22.64 -9.61
CA VAL A 51 -31.11 -23.73 -8.76
C VAL A 51 -30.89 -23.43 -7.28
N LEU A 52 -29.66 -23.14 -6.85
CA LEU A 52 -29.40 -22.83 -5.43
C LEU A 52 -30.13 -21.55 -4.98
N ARG A 53 -30.33 -20.59 -5.88
CA ARG A 53 -31.00 -19.32 -5.56
C ARG A 53 -32.48 -19.50 -5.24
N LEU A 54 -33.12 -20.56 -5.74
CA LEU A 54 -34.50 -20.93 -5.37
C LEU A 54 -34.61 -21.35 -3.89
N PHE A 55 -33.53 -21.87 -3.31
CA PHE A 55 -33.51 -22.34 -1.92
C PHE A 55 -32.87 -21.34 -0.96
N SER A 56 -31.79 -20.67 -1.38
CA SER A 56 -31.08 -19.69 -0.55
C SER A 56 -30.23 -18.74 -1.38
N VAL A 57 -30.50 -17.44 -1.24
CA VAL A 57 -29.69 -16.37 -1.86
C VAL A 57 -28.26 -16.37 -1.33
N HIS A 58 -28.07 -16.59 -0.03
CA HIS A 58 -26.75 -16.64 0.62
C HIS A 58 -25.86 -17.74 0.02
N TYR A 59 -26.36 -18.99 -0.03
CA TYR A 59 -25.57 -20.10 -0.57
C TYR A 59 -25.36 -19.98 -2.09
N SER A 60 -26.33 -19.42 -2.82
CA SER A 60 -26.15 -19.09 -4.24
C SER A 60 -25.01 -18.10 -4.45
N ARG A 61 -25.01 -16.96 -3.74
CA ARG A 61 -23.94 -15.95 -3.79
C ARG A 61 -22.59 -16.57 -3.45
N LYS A 62 -22.49 -17.30 -2.33
CA LYS A 62 -21.26 -17.96 -1.90
C LYS A 62 -20.72 -18.91 -2.97
N SER A 63 -21.59 -19.69 -3.60
CA SER A 63 -21.20 -20.65 -4.64
C SER A 63 -20.76 -19.95 -5.93
N VAL A 64 -21.51 -18.94 -6.38
CA VAL A 64 -21.16 -18.11 -7.55
C VAL A 64 -19.82 -17.40 -7.32
N CYS A 65 -19.64 -16.75 -6.17
CA CYS A 65 -18.39 -16.09 -5.79
C CYS A 65 -17.22 -17.06 -5.70
N PHE A 66 -17.42 -18.28 -5.19
CA PHE A 66 -16.39 -19.31 -5.17
C PHE A 66 -15.92 -19.69 -6.58
N LEU A 67 -16.87 -20.03 -7.47
CA LEU A 67 -16.57 -20.38 -8.86
C LEU A 67 -15.91 -19.22 -9.62
N PHE A 68 -16.42 -18.00 -9.41
CA PHE A 68 -15.86 -16.79 -9.98
C PHE A 68 -14.44 -16.52 -9.47
N GLY A 69 -14.18 -16.72 -8.17
CA GLY A 69 -12.86 -16.58 -7.58
C GLY A 69 -11.85 -17.57 -8.14
N LEU A 70 -12.24 -18.83 -8.39
CA LEU A 70 -11.40 -19.82 -9.04
C LEU A 70 -11.00 -19.38 -10.46
N TRP A 71 -11.96 -18.89 -11.25
CA TRP A 71 -11.70 -18.40 -12.59
C TRP A 71 -10.87 -17.11 -12.59
N LEU A 72 -11.20 -16.15 -11.72
CA LEU A 72 -10.45 -14.91 -11.58
C LEU A 72 -9.00 -15.15 -11.15
N GLY A 73 -8.74 -16.17 -10.33
CA GLY A 73 -7.39 -16.51 -9.85
C GLY A 73 -6.41 -16.87 -10.97
N LEU A 74 -6.92 -17.23 -12.15
CA LEU A 74 -6.10 -17.47 -13.34
C LEU A 74 -5.39 -16.21 -13.84
N TRP A 75 -5.96 -15.02 -13.61
CA TRP A 75 -5.38 -13.74 -14.05
C TRP A 75 -4.15 -13.32 -13.22
N PRO A 76 -4.21 -13.21 -11.87
CA PRO A 76 -3.02 -13.03 -11.04
C PRO A 76 -1.92 -14.06 -11.33
N PHE A 77 -2.31 -15.33 -11.59
CA PHE A 77 -1.35 -16.36 -11.97
C PHE A 77 -0.66 -16.05 -13.31
N LEU A 78 -1.40 -15.62 -14.33
CA LEU A 78 -0.83 -15.16 -15.60
C LEU A 78 0.12 -13.98 -15.39
N PHE A 79 -0.28 -12.98 -14.60
CA PHE A 79 0.53 -11.78 -14.37
C PHE A 79 1.82 -12.12 -13.63
N GLU A 80 1.73 -12.71 -12.44
CA GLU A 80 2.91 -12.90 -11.59
C GLU A 80 3.77 -14.10 -12.00
N LYS A 81 3.15 -15.22 -12.40
CA LYS A 81 3.88 -16.47 -12.62
C LYS A 81 4.31 -16.66 -14.07
N ILE A 82 3.46 -16.32 -15.03
CA ILE A 82 3.75 -16.50 -16.46
C ILE A 82 4.45 -15.26 -17.03
N ASN A 83 3.89 -14.07 -16.80
CA ASN A 83 4.44 -12.81 -17.33
C ASN A 83 5.59 -12.26 -16.50
N LYS A 84 5.75 -12.72 -15.25
CA LYS A 84 6.76 -12.24 -14.30
C LYS A 84 6.59 -10.77 -13.94
N THR A 85 5.35 -10.26 -14.00
CA THR A 85 5.00 -8.95 -13.47
C THR A 85 5.16 -8.97 -11.95
N ARG A 86 5.93 -8.02 -11.41
CA ARG A 86 6.13 -7.89 -9.98
C ARG A 86 5.08 -6.94 -9.39
N VAL A 87 4.17 -7.48 -8.59
CA VAL A 87 3.19 -6.67 -7.85
C VAL A 87 3.76 -6.32 -6.48
N ILE A 88 3.90 -5.02 -6.22
CA ILE A 88 4.51 -4.45 -5.02
C ILE A 88 3.43 -3.74 -4.22
N PHE A 89 3.33 -4.07 -2.93
CA PHE A 89 2.35 -3.47 -2.03
C PHE A 89 3.08 -2.58 -1.02
N CYS A 90 2.60 -1.36 -0.84
CA CYS A 90 3.13 -0.36 0.08
C CYS A 90 2.00 0.18 0.96
N GLY A 91 2.35 0.82 2.07
CA GLY A 91 1.37 1.45 2.98
C GLY A 91 0.98 0.56 4.16
N GLU A 92 -0.30 0.54 4.50
CA GLU A 92 -0.83 -0.04 5.73
C GLU A 92 -1.19 -1.52 5.62
N ARG A 93 -1.23 -2.21 6.77
CA ARG A 93 -1.67 -3.60 6.82
C ARG A 93 -3.18 -3.68 6.58
N VAL A 94 -3.52 -4.48 5.58
CA VAL A 94 -4.88 -4.81 5.19
C VAL A 94 -5.27 -6.16 5.80
N PRO A 95 -6.24 -6.23 6.73
CA PRO A 95 -6.69 -7.48 7.31
C PRO A 95 -7.35 -8.39 6.27
N ALA A 96 -7.25 -9.70 6.49
CA ALA A 96 -7.88 -10.69 5.62
C ALA A 96 -9.39 -10.74 5.88
N LYS A 97 -10.18 -10.97 4.83
CA LYS A 97 -11.62 -11.22 4.90
C LYS A 97 -12.49 -10.07 5.45
N GLU A 98 -11.98 -8.83 5.49
CA GLU A 98 -12.80 -7.66 5.78
C GLU A 98 -13.81 -7.37 4.66
N ARG A 99 -14.93 -6.77 5.04
CA ARG A 99 -15.94 -6.19 4.16
C ARG A 99 -15.59 -4.73 3.91
N VAL A 100 -15.29 -4.39 2.66
CA VAL A 100 -14.71 -3.08 2.35
C VAL A 100 -15.32 -2.42 1.13
N LEU A 101 -15.38 -1.09 1.21
CA LEU A 101 -15.49 -0.22 0.06
C LEU A 101 -14.07 0.15 -0.36
N LEU A 102 -13.67 -0.26 -1.55
CA LEU A 102 -12.36 0.01 -2.12
C LEU A 102 -12.47 1.17 -3.10
N ILE A 103 -11.71 2.24 -2.86
CA ILE A 103 -11.56 3.36 -3.79
C ILE A 103 -10.17 3.35 -4.41
N ALA A 104 -10.08 3.57 -5.72
CA ALA A 104 -8.81 3.61 -6.43
C ALA A 104 -8.76 4.71 -7.50
N ASN A 105 -7.55 5.16 -7.83
CA ASN A 105 -7.30 5.94 -9.04
C ASN A 105 -7.39 5.03 -10.28
N HIS A 106 -7.66 5.63 -11.45
CA HIS A 106 -7.90 4.92 -12.69
C HIS A 106 -6.96 5.41 -13.80
N ARG A 107 -5.74 4.86 -13.84
CA ARG A 107 -4.69 5.16 -14.81
C ARG A 107 -4.87 4.48 -16.16
N THR A 108 -5.41 3.27 -16.18
CA THR A 108 -5.55 2.43 -17.39
C THR A 108 -6.84 1.64 -17.39
N GLU A 109 -7.22 1.14 -18.56
CA GLU A 109 -8.37 0.24 -18.72
C GLU A 109 -8.22 -1.11 -17.98
N VAL A 110 -7.03 -1.45 -17.48
CA VAL A 110 -6.72 -2.73 -16.82
C VAL A 110 -6.46 -2.61 -15.33
N ASP A 111 -6.56 -1.42 -14.71
CA ASP A 111 -6.24 -1.23 -13.28
C ASP A 111 -7.05 -2.15 -12.35
N TRP A 112 -8.33 -2.34 -12.69
CA TRP A 112 -9.25 -3.19 -11.96
C TRP A 112 -8.82 -4.67 -11.94
N MET A 113 -8.01 -5.10 -12.91
CA MET A 113 -7.46 -6.46 -12.97
C MET A 113 -6.38 -6.65 -11.92
N TYR A 114 -5.59 -5.61 -11.59
CA TYR A 114 -4.56 -5.73 -10.55
C TYR A 114 -5.13 -5.66 -9.14
N LEU A 115 -6.34 -5.11 -8.95
CA LEU A 115 -7.05 -5.25 -7.68
C LEU A 115 -7.33 -6.72 -7.32
N TRP A 116 -7.31 -7.63 -8.31
CA TRP A 116 -7.40 -9.08 -8.07
C TRP A 116 -6.19 -9.64 -7.35
N ASP A 117 -4.98 -9.14 -7.62
CA ASP A 117 -3.77 -9.55 -6.92
C ASP A 117 -3.88 -9.24 -5.42
N LEU A 118 -4.46 -8.08 -5.08
CA LEU A 118 -4.76 -7.71 -3.69
C LEU A 118 -5.87 -8.60 -3.11
N ALA A 119 -7.00 -8.72 -3.81
CA ALA A 119 -8.15 -9.48 -3.32
C ALA A 119 -7.83 -10.97 -3.13
N LEU A 120 -6.97 -11.56 -3.98
CA LEU A 120 -6.48 -12.93 -3.84
C LEU A 120 -5.74 -13.13 -2.52
N ARG A 121 -4.80 -12.23 -2.21
CA ARG A 121 -4.00 -12.27 -0.97
C ARG A 121 -4.84 -12.11 0.28
N LYS A 122 -5.98 -11.41 0.19
CA LYS A 122 -6.92 -11.22 1.32
C LYS A 122 -8.03 -12.27 1.38
N GLY A 123 -8.01 -13.25 0.49
CA GLY A 123 -9.03 -14.31 0.43
C GLY A 123 -10.41 -13.82 0.00
N CYS A 124 -10.46 -12.69 -0.71
CA CYS A 124 -11.67 -11.96 -1.07
C CYS A 124 -11.93 -11.89 -2.59
N LEU A 125 -11.10 -12.56 -3.40
CA LEU A 125 -11.13 -12.47 -4.86
C LEU A 125 -12.52 -12.73 -5.48
N GLY A 126 -13.22 -13.76 -5.01
CA GLY A 126 -14.56 -14.09 -5.50
C GLY A 126 -15.66 -13.09 -5.11
N TYR A 127 -15.39 -12.24 -4.13
CA TYR A 127 -16.36 -11.29 -3.54
C TYR A 127 -16.16 -9.85 -4.03
N ILE A 128 -15.20 -9.63 -4.93
CA ILE A 128 -14.99 -8.32 -5.55
C ILE A 128 -16.13 -7.99 -6.52
N LYS A 129 -16.71 -6.79 -6.36
CA LYS A 129 -17.81 -6.26 -7.17
C LYS A 129 -17.43 -4.88 -7.66
N TYR A 130 -17.98 -4.47 -8.81
CA TYR A 130 -17.63 -3.21 -9.45
C TYR A 130 -18.85 -2.35 -9.76
N VAL A 131 -18.64 -1.03 -9.73
CA VAL A 131 -19.52 -0.06 -10.39
C VAL A 131 -19.01 0.16 -11.81
N LEU A 132 -19.80 -0.21 -12.82
CA LEU A 132 -19.38 -0.28 -14.21
C LEU A 132 -20.32 0.46 -15.16
N LYS A 133 -19.82 0.82 -16.35
CA LYS A 133 -20.63 1.49 -17.37
C LYS A 133 -21.73 0.56 -17.89
N SER A 134 -22.99 1.01 -17.88
CA SER A 134 -24.17 0.25 -18.32
C SER A 134 -24.05 -0.34 -19.73
N SER A 135 -23.32 0.32 -20.64
CA SER A 135 -23.05 -0.22 -21.98
C SER A 135 -22.32 -1.57 -21.97
N LEU A 136 -21.50 -1.86 -20.95
CA LEU A 136 -20.82 -3.15 -20.80
C LEU A 136 -21.79 -4.29 -20.48
N MET A 137 -22.95 -3.99 -19.88
CA MET A 137 -24.01 -4.97 -19.61
C MET A 137 -24.72 -5.46 -20.87
N LYS A 138 -24.48 -4.81 -22.02
CA LYS A 138 -25.05 -5.17 -23.32
C LYS A 138 -24.19 -6.19 -24.07
N LEU A 139 -22.97 -6.46 -23.60
CA LEU A 139 -22.09 -7.44 -24.23
C LEU A 139 -22.67 -8.85 -24.07
N PRO A 140 -22.77 -9.64 -25.15
CA PRO A 140 -23.15 -11.05 -25.05
C PRO A 140 -22.23 -11.79 -24.07
N ILE A 141 -22.79 -12.71 -23.30
CA ILE A 141 -22.10 -13.52 -22.28
C ILE A 141 -21.61 -12.69 -21.09
N PHE A 142 -20.73 -11.69 -21.29
CA PHE A 142 -20.19 -10.83 -20.24
C PHE A 142 -21.28 -10.05 -19.49
N GLY A 143 -22.25 -9.50 -20.20
CA GLY A 143 -23.37 -8.79 -19.59
C GLY A 143 -24.22 -9.67 -18.69
N TRP A 144 -24.41 -10.95 -19.05
CA TRP A 144 -25.08 -11.93 -18.18
C TRP A 144 -24.23 -12.28 -16.96
N GLY A 145 -22.92 -12.50 -17.16
CA GLY A 145 -21.97 -12.74 -16.08
C GLY A 145 -21.97 -11.60 -15.05
N PHE A 146 -21.90 -10.34 -15.49
CA PHE A 146 -21.93 -9.18 -14.60
C PHE A 146 -23.24 -9.06 -13.81
N ARG A 147 -24.38 -9.49 -14.38
CA ARG A 147 -25.66 -9.56 -13.63
C ARG A 147 -25.65 -10.63 -12.56
N ILE A 148 -25.14 -11.83 -12.90
CA ILE A 148 -25.02 -12.95 -11.97
C ILE A 148 -24.08 -12.61 -10.81
N LEU A 149 -23.00 -11.88 -11.10
CA LEU A 149 -22.04 -11.39 -10.11
C LEU A 149 -22.54 -10.17 -9.33
N GLU A 150 -23.72 -9.65 -9.70
CA GLU A 150 -24.35 -8.49 -9.09
C GLU A 150 -23.40 -7.28 -9.12
N PHE A 151 -22.84 -6.95 -10.29
CA PHE A 151 -22.12 -5.69 -10.51
C PHE A 151 -23.12 -4.55 -10.73
N ILE A 152 -22.78 -3.34 -10.28
CA ILE A 152 -23.69 -2.18 -10.33
C ILE A 152 -23.49 -1.44 -11.68
N PRO A 153 -24.48 -1.44 -12.58
CA PRO A 153 -24.40 -0.68 -13.81
C PRO A 153 -24.77 0.79 -13.59
N VAL A 154 -24.04 1.70 -14.25
CA VAL A 154 -24.29 3.14 -14.25
C VAL A 154 -24.23 3.74 -15.66
N GLU A 155 -25.16 4.63 -15.98
CA GLU A 155 -25.18 5.46 -17.19
C GLU A 155 -24.24 6.67 -17.08
N ARG A 156 -23.69 6.92 -15.88
CA ARG A 156 -22.85 8.07 -15.52
C ARG A 156 -23.66 9.38 -15.52
N LYS A 157 -24.95 9.28 -15.17
CA LYS A 157 -25.89 10.39 -14.97
C LYS A 157 -26.65 10.14 -13.68
N TRP A 158 -26.39 10.97 -12.68
CA TRP A 158 -26.85 10.73 -11.31
C TRP A 158 -28.37 10.54 -11.21
N GLU A 159 -29.11 11.32 -11.98
CA GLU A 159 -30.58 11.33 -12.01
C GLU A 159 -31.17 9.98 -12.48
N LEU A 160 -30.42 9.25 -13.32
CA LEU A 160 -30.79 7.91 -13.78
C LEU A 160 -30.26 6.81 -12.85
N ASP A 161 -29.08 7.04 -12.27
CA ASP A 161 -28.32 6.01 -11.57
C ASP A 161 -28.71 5.88 -10.09
N GLN A 162 -29.18 6.96 -9.44
CA GLN A 162 -29.40 7.01 -7.99
C GLN A 162 -30.29 5.88 -7.46
N SER A 163 -31.44 5.66 -8.08
CA SER A 163 -32.42 4.66 -7.63
C SER A 163 -31.92 3.23 -7.84
N VAL A 164 -31.32 2.96 -9.01
CA VAL A 164 -30.76 1.65 -9.35
C VAL A 164 -29.60 1.30 -8.43
N MET A 165 -28.68 2.25 -8.22
CA MET A 165 -27.51 2.09 -7.39
C MET A 165 -27.89 1.83 -5.93
N ARG A 166 -28.77 2.66 -5.33
CA ARG A 166 -29.23 2.45 -3.95
C ARG A 166 -29.95 1.13 -3.76
N ARG A 167 -30.80 0.72 -4.71
CA ARG A 167 -31.48 -0.58 -4.68
C ARG A 167 -30.51 -1.75 -4.73
N MET A 168 -29.44 -1.68 -5.52
CA MET A 168 -28.45 -2.76 -5.57
C MET A 168 -27.59 -2.78 -4.31
N LEU A 169 -27.13 -1.61 -3.84
CA LEU A 169 -26.34 -1.47 -2.62
C LEU A 169 -27.08 -2.01 -1.40
N SER A 170 -28.40 -1.78 -1.27
CA SER A 170 -29.18 -2.33 -0.15
C SER A 170 -29.20 -3.86 -0.12
N THR A 171 -28.96 -4.54 -1.24
CA THR A 171 -28.84 -6.01 -1.27
C THR A 171 -27.50 -6.52 -0.73
N TYR A 172 -26.53 -5.63 -0.48
CA TYR A 172 -25.21 -5.96 0.07
C TYR A 172 -25.08 -5.64 1.56
N SER A 173 -26.13 -5.09 2.19
CA SER A 173 -26.10 -4.67 3.60
C SER A 173 -26.05 -5.84 4.60
N ASP A 174 -26.30 -7.09 4.17
CA ASP A 174 -26.20 -8.26 5.05
C ASP A 174 -24.74 -8.54 5.42
N HIS A 175 -24.43 -8.47 6.72
CA HIS A 175 -23.11 -8.67 7.29
C HIS A 175 -22.53 -10.07 7.07
N HIS A 176 -23.37 -11.08 6.83
CA HIS A 176 -22.92 -12.47 6.64
C HIS A 176 -22.29 -12.71 5.25
N ASP A 177 -22.55 -11.83 4.27
CA ASP A 177 -22.10 -11.98 2.88
C ASP A 177 -20.82 -11.16 2.58
N PRO A 178 -19.62 -11.75 2.48
CA PRO A 178 -18.39 -10.96 2.27
C PRO A 178 -18.49 -10.02 1.05
N LEU A 179 -17.94 -8.82 1.18
CA LEU A 179 -18.10 -7.76 0.18
C LEU A 179 -16.81 -6.98 -0.04
N TRP A 180 -16.34 -6.92 -1.30
CA TRP A 180 -15.30 -6.00 -1.73
C TRP A 180 -15.85 -5.14 -2.88
N LEU A 181 -16.43 -3.98 -2.56
CA LEU A 181 -17.01 -3.11 -3.57
C LEU A 181 -15.94 -2.13 -4.08
N ALA A 182 -15.43 -2.33 -5.29
CA ALA A 182 -14.47 -1.46 -5.93
C ALA A 182 -15.16 -0.34 -6.72
N VAL A 183 -14.75 0.90 -6.42
CA VAL A 183 -15.20 2.13 -7.05
C VAL A 183 -13.99 2.91 -7.54
N PHE A 184 -14.07 3.44 -8.76
CA PHE A 184 -13.10 4.39 -9.30
C PHE A 184 -13.76 5.77 -9.36
N PRO A 185 -13.58 6.62 -8.34
CA PRO A 185 -14.26 7.92 -8.27
C PRO A 185 -14.02 8.84 -9.46
N GLU A 186 -12.91 8.70 -10.20
CA GLU A 186 -12.65 9.44 -11.45
C GLU A 186 -13.74 9.19 -12.51
N GLY A 187 -14.39 8.02 -12.47
CA GLY A 187 -15.47 7.64 -13.37
C GLY A 187 -15.05 7.36 -14.83
N THR A 188 -13.75 7.51 -15.13
CA THR A 188 -13.11 7.15 -16.40
C THR A 188 -11.61 6.97 -16.16
N ASP A 189 -10.98 6.20 -17.03
CA ASP A 189 -9.55 6.07 -17.20
C ASP A 189 -8.87 7.42 -17.52
N TYR A 190 -7.67 7.59 -16.97
CA TYR A 190 -6.82 8.74 -17.17
C TYR A 190 -6.36 8.85 -18.62
N ALA A 191 -6.46 10.06 -19.17
CA ALA A 191 -5.82 10.43 -20.41
C ALA A 191 -5.43 11.90 -20.33
N GLU A 192 -4.33 12.30 -20.95
CA GLU A 192 -3.82 13.67 -20.85
C GLU A 192 -4.87 14.72 -21.25
N GLN A 193 -5.63 14.47 -22.31
CA GLN A 193 -6.70 15.35 -22.75
C GLN A 193 -7.86 15.45 -21.73
N LYS A 194 -8.18 14.35 -21.05
CA LYS A 194 -9.18 14.34 -19.98
C LYS A 194 -8.66 15.09 -18.74
N CYS A 195 -7.37 14.94 -18.43
CA CYS A 195 -6.70 15.67 -17.35
C CYS A 195 -6.73 17.18 -17.61
N LYS A 196 -6.34 17.64 -18.81
CA LYS A 196 -6.43 19.06 -19.20
C LYS A 196 -7.84 19.63 -19.06
N ARG A 197 -8.87 18.86 -19.45
CA ARG A 197 -10.27 19.25 -19.27
C ARG A 197 -10.66 19.30 -17.79
N SER A 198 -10.22 18.34 -16.98
CA SER A 198 -10.45 18.30 -15.53
C SER A 198 -9.80 19.49 -14.84
N GLN A 199 -8.56 19.84 -15.21
CA GLN A 199 -7.81 20.99 -14.68
C GLN A 199 -8.48 22.31 -15.03
N LYS A 200 -8.95 22.47 -16.26
CA LYS A 200 -9.71 23.65 -16.68
C LYS A 200 -10.99 23.81 -15.84
N TYR A 201 -11.76 22.73 -15.68
CA TYR A 201 -12.95 22.74 -14.83
C TYR A 201 -12.61 23.06 -13.37
N ALA A 202 -11.50 22.51 -12.84
CA ALA A 202 -11.06 22.78 -11.48
C ALA A 202 -10.77 24.27 -11.27
N ALA A 203 -9.99 24.87 -12.16
CA ALA A 203 -9.63 26.29 -12.12
C ALA A 203 -10.86 27.21 -12.23
N GLU A 204 -11.83 26.87 -13.08
CA GLU A 204 -13.07 27.64 -13.27
C GLU A 204 -14.00 27.57 -12.04
N ASN A 205 -13.94 26.50 -11.25
CA ASN A 205 -14.83 26.26 -10.10
C ASN A 205 -14.13 26.42 -8.74
N GLY A 206 -12.89 26.94 -8.72
CA GLY A 206 -12.13 27.13 -7.48
C GLY A 206 -11.75 25.83 -6.76
N LEU A 207 -11.67 24.71 -7.50
CA LEU A 207 -11.28 23.40 -6.99
C LEU A 207 -9.76 23.18 -7.16
N PRO A 208 -9.16 22.27 -6.37
CA PRO A 208 -7.75 21.94 -6.53
C PRO A 208 -7.41 21.39 -7.91
N VAL A 209 -6.32 21.88 -8.50
CA VAL A 209 -5.87 21.48 -9.84
C VAL A 209 -4.92 20.27 -9.72
N LEU A 210 -5.44 19.08 -10.04
CA LEU A 210 -4.72 17.81 -9.97
C LEU A 210 -3.92 17.53 -11.25
N LYS A 211 -2.75 16.90 -11.16
CA LYS A 211 -1.82 16.66 -12.30
C LYS A 211 -1.79 15.22 -12.79
N ASN A 212 -1.94 14.26 -11.89
CA ASN A 212 -1.75 12.82 -12.11
C ASN A 212 -3.05 12.01 -12.01
N VAL A 213 -4.10 12.59 -11.43
CA VAL A 213 -5.45 11.99 -11.34
C VAL A 213 -6.52 12.98 -11.83
N LEU A 214 -7.70 12.47 -12.16
CA LEU A 214 -8.87 13.30 -12.46
C LEU A 214 -9.61 13.67 -11.17
N LEU A 215 -10.39 14.76 -11.22
CA LEU A 215 -11.26 15.14 -10.09
C LEU A 215 -12.25 14.01 -9.77
N PRO A 216 -12.37 13.60 -8.50
CA PRO A 216 -13.27 12.52 -8.12
C PRO A 216 -14.74 12.96 -8.19
N LYS A 217 -15.60 12.06 -8.63
CA LYS A 217 -17.06 12.19 -8.55
C LYS A 217 -17.56 11.71 -7.20
N THR A 218 -18.17 12.61 -6.44
CA THR A 218 -18.48 12.40 -5.02
C THR A 218 -19.80 11.65 -4.79
N ARG A 219 -20.85 11.95 -5.55
CA ARG A 219 -22.21 11.40 -5.35
C ARG A 219 -22.27 9.87 -5.32
N GLY A 220 -21.59 9.21 -6.27
CA GLY A 220 -21.56 7.75 -6.33
C GLY A 220 -20.82 7.12 -5.14
N PHE A 221 -19.68 7.71 -4.77
CA PHE A 221 -18.94 7.30 -3.57
C PHE A 221 -19.79 7.47 -2.31
N TYR A 222 -20.42 8.62 -2.14
CA TYR A 222 -21.28 8.90 -0.99
C TYR A 222 -22.46 7.92 -0.90
N ALA A 223 -23.11 7.62 -2.03
CA ALA A 223 -24.20 6.64 -2.06
C ALA A 223 -23.76 5.24 -1.60
N CYS A 224 -22.58 4.77 -2.02
CA CYS A 224 -21.97 3.54 -1.53
C CYS A 224 -21.73 3.60 -0.02
N LEU A 225 -21.03 4.66 0.41
CA LEU A 225 -20.62 4.86 1.79
C LEU A 225 -21.83 4.93 2.72
N GLU A 226 -22.81 5.78 2.43
CA GLU A 226 -24.03 5.97 3.21
C GLU A 226 -24.83 4.68 3.34
N THR A 227 -25.08 3.98 2.22
CA THR A 227 -25.91 2.77 2.22
C THR A 227 -25.24 1.60 2.95
N LEU A 228 -23.91 1.51 2.88
CA LEU A 228 -23.16 0.38 3.40
C LEU A 228 -22.42 0.68 4.71
N ARG A 229 -22.47 1.91 5.23
CA ARG A 229 -21.68 2.35 6.41
C ARG A 229 -21.80 1.41 7.59
N ASN A 230 -23.00 0.94 7.90
CA ASN A 230 -23.21 0.07 9.06
C ASN A 230 -22.74 -1.37 8.81
N SER A 231 -22.46 -1.74 7.56
CA SER A 231 -22.10 -3.11 7.14
C SER A 231 -20.63 -3.29 6.75
N LEU A 232 -19.86 -2.20 6.64
CA LEU A 232 -18.46 -2.23 6.22
C LEU A 232 -17.54 -2.24 7.45
N ASP A 233 -16.37 -2.85 7.32
CA ASP A 233 -15.32 -2.82 8.33
C ASP A 233 -14.41 -1.60 8.14
N ALA A 234 -14.11 -1.25 6.88
CA ALA A 234 -13.25 -0.13 6.51
C ALA A 234 -13.47 0.34 5.06
N VAL A 235 -12.90 1.51 4.74
CA VAL A 235 -12.65 1.94 3.36
C VAL A 235 -11.18 1.72 3.03
N TYR A 236 -10.90 1.05 1.92
CA TYR A 236 -9.53 0.89 1.42
C TYR A 236 -9.26 1.91 0.34
N ASP A 237 -8.27 2.76 0.57
CA ASP A 237 -7.78 3.73 -0.39
C ASP A 237 -6.53 3.19 -1.09
N VAL A 238 -6.68 2.83 -2.37
CA VAL A 238 -5.62 2.18 -3.16
C VAL A 238 -5.10 3.15 -4.23
N THR A 239 -3.80 3.40 -4.24
CA THR A 239 -3.13 4.19 -5.29
C THR A 239 -2.28 3.26 -6.13
N ILE A 240 -2.64 3.10 -7.40
CA ILE A 240 -1.96 2.24 -8.37
C ILE A 240 -1.03 3.11 -9.22
N ALA A 241 0.23 2.67 -9.33
CA ALA A 241 1.23 3.23 -10.23
C ALA A 241 1.96 2.13 -11.00
N TYR A 242 2.39 2.46 -12.21
CA TYR A 242 3.14 1.55 -13.08
C TYR A 242 4.54 2.09 -13.25
N LYS A 243 5.54 1.23 -13.09
CA LYS A 243 6.92 1.62 -13.37
C LYS A 243 7.16 1.62 -14.88
N ASN A 244 7.78 2.68 -15.38
CA ASN A 244 8.10 2.91 -16.79
C ASN A 244 6.88 3.23 -17.66
N GLN A 245 6.03 2.25 -17.95
CA GLN A 245 4.92 2.38 -18.90
C GLN A 245 3.62 1.78 -18.36
N CYS A 246 2.52 2.47 -18.64
CA CYS A 246 1.18 1.99 -18.33
C CYS A 246 0.76 0.87 -19.30
N PRO A 247 0.28 -0.28 -18.80
CA PRO A 247 -0.06 -1.42 -19.65
C PRO A 247 -1.41 -1.28 -20.33
N THR A 248 -1.53 -1.91 -21.50
CA THR A 248 -2.80 -2.21 -22.16
C THR A 248 -3.27 -3.63 -21.85
N PHE A 249 -4.49 -3.97 -22.26
CA PHE A 249 -4.96 -5.36 -22.18
C PHE A 249 -4.06 -6.35 -22.93
N LEU A 250 -3.55 -5.98 -24.12
CA LEU A 250 -2.69 -6.86 -24.91
C LEU A 250 -1.30 -7.04 -24.28
N ASP A 251 -0.79 -6.00 -23.63
CA ASP A 251 0.49 -6.09 -22.91
C ASP A 251 0.41 -7.14 -21.80
N ASN A 252 -0.70 -7.12 -21.04
CA ASN A 252 -1.00 -8.14 -20.04
C ASN A 252 -1.19 -9.53 -20.65
N LEU A 253 -1.80 -9.63 -21.84
CA LEU A 253 -2.03 -10.93 -22.46
C LEU A 253 -0.73 -11.60 -22.92
N PHE A 254 0.18 -10.83 -23.51
CA PHE A 254 1.44 -11.34 -24.06
C PHE A 254 2.62 -11.22 -23.07
N GLY A 255 2.42 -10.53 -21.95
CA GLY A 255 3.41 -10.29 -20.91
C GLY A 255 4.51 -9.32 -21.32
N VAL A 256 4.17 -8.32 -22.14
CA VAL A 256 5.08 -7.27 -22.60
C VAL A 256 5.32 -6.26 -21.47
N ASP A 257 4.22 -5.76 -20.92
CA ASP A 257 4.15 -4.82 -19.81
C ASP A 257 2.94 -5.17 -18.91
N PRO A 258 2.94 -4.72 -17.65
CA PRO A 258 3.99 -3.98 -16.96
C PRO A 258 4.99 -4.96 -16.33
N SER A 259 6.25 -4.51 -16.21
CA SER A 259 7.24 -5.22 -15.41
C SER A 259 6.96 -5.11 -13.91
N GLU A 260 6.49 -3.95 -13.45
CA GLU A 260 6.17 -3.70 -12.04
C GLU A 260 4.88 -2.90 -11.89
N VAL A 261 4.00 -3.38 -11.00
CA VAL A 261 2.79 -2.69 -10.56
C VAL A 261 2.96 -2.37 -9.09
N HIS A 262 2.80 -1.11 -8.73
CA HIS A 262 2.95 -0.63 -7.37
C HIS A 262 1.58 -0.22 -6.85
N MET A 263 1.21 -0.70 -5.66
CA MET A 263 -0.03 -0.38 -4.99
C MET A 263 0.26 0.15 -3.59
N HIS A 264 0.00 1.43 -3.37
CA HIS A 264 -0.02 2.00 -2.03
C HIS A 264 -1.43 1.88 -1.45
N ILE A 265 -1.57 1.28 -0.27
CA ILE A 265 -2.86 1.01 0.36
C ILE A 265 -2.95 1.72 1.71
N ARG A 266 -4.06 2.42 1.95
CA ARG A 266 -4.44 2.94 3.27
C ARG A 266 -5.76 2.33 3.69
N ARG A 267 -5.87 1.93 4.96
CA ARG A 267 -7.09 1.41 5.57
C ARG A 267 -7.69 2.50 6.43
N ILE A 268 -8.80 3.08 6.00
CA ILE A 268 -9.50 4.14 6.73
C ILE A 268 -10.68 3.55 7.51
N PRO A 269 -10.66 3.59 8.85
CA PRO A 269 -11.82 3.30 9.69
C PRO A 269 -13.00 4.21 9.35
N LEU A 270 -14.22 3.66 9.32
CA LEU A 270 -15.42 4.43 8.95
C LEU A 270 -15.72 5.61 9.88
N LYS A 271 -15.25 5.54 11.14
CA LYS A 271 -15.35 6.62 12.12
C LYS A 271 -14.56 7.88 11.72
N GLU A 272 -13.56 7.74 10.85
CA GLU A 272 -12.74 8.85 10.35
C GLU A 272 -13.34 9.51 9.10
N ILE A 273 -14.37 8.89 8.50
CA ILE A 273 -15.01 9.41 7.29
C ILE A 273 -16.30 10.14 7.69
N PRO A 274 -16.42 11.44 7.39
CA PRO A 274 -17.60 12.23 7.75
C PRO A 274 -18.92 11.63 7.25
N ALA A 275 -20.00 11.83 8.01
CA ALA A 275 -21.32 11.28 7.69
C ALA A 275 -22.12 12.18 6.71
N SER A 276 -21.87 13.49 6.75
CA SER A 276 -22.48 14.47 5.85
C SER A 276 -22.00 14.30 4.41
N GLU A 277 -22.88 14.49 3.43
CA GLU A 277 -22.52 14.40 2.00
C GLU A 277 -21.41 15.38 1.61
N ASN A 278 -21.53 16.64 2.06
CA ASN A 278 -20.57 17.68 1.72
C ASN A 278 -19.19 17.41 2.34
N GLU A 279 -19.17 17.03 3.62
CA GLU A 279 -17.90 16.73 4.31
C GLU A 279 -17.25 15.45 3.76
N ALA A 280 -18.04 14.44 3.38
CA ALA A 280 -17.54 13.24 2.71
C ALA A 280 -17.00 13.54 1.30
N ALA A 281 -17.61 14.50 0.59
CA ALA A 281 -17.12 15.00 -0.68
C ALA A 281 -15.75 15.70 -0.53
N ASP A 282 -15.61 16.55 0.49
CA ASP A 282 -14.34 17.23 0.80
C ASP A 282 -13.27 16.22 1.25
N TRP A 283 -13.64 15.23 2.06
CA TRP A 283 -12.76 14.12 2.44
C TRP A 283 -12.26 13.34 1.22
N LEU A 284 -13.15 13.05 0.26
CA LEU A 284 -12.77 12.35 -0.97
C LEU A 284 -11.85 13.21 -1.84
N MET A 285 -12.10 14.53 -1.92
CA MET A 285 -11.24 15.47 -2.62
C MET A 285 -9.83 15.51 -2.01
N ASN A 286 -9.73 15.60 -0.68
CA ASN A 286 -8.46 15.57 0.04
C ASN A 286 -7.72 14.23 -0.13
N THR A 287 -8.47 13.12 -0.20
CA THR A 287 -7.90 11.80 -0.51
C THR A 287 -7.28 11.79 -1.90
N PHE A 288 -7.95 12.38 -2.90
CA PHE A 288 -7.42 12.47 -4.26
C PHE A 288 -6.25 13.45 -4.40
N LEU A 289 -6.22 14.53 -3.61
CA LEU A 289 -5.04 15.40 -3.50
C LEU A 289 -3.82 14.63 -3.00
N PHE A 290 -3.99 13.83 -1.96
CA PHE A 290 -2.94 12.97 -1.44
C PHE A 290 -2.46 11.95 -2.48
N LYS A 291 -3.38 11.35 -3.25
CA LYS A 291 -3.02 10.47 -4.38
C LYS A 291 -2.22 11.18 -5.45
N ASP A 292 -2.60 12.41 -5.79
CA ASP A 292 -1.92 13.22 -6.79
C ASP A 292 -0.47 13.50 -6.39
N GLN A 293 -0.25 13.82 -5.11
CA GLN A 293 1.08 14.00 -4.55
C GLN A 293 1.87 12.68 -4.55
N LEU A 294 1.28 11.59 -4.05
CA LEU A 294 1.94 10.27 -4.05
C LEU A 294 2.38 9.83 -5.44
N LEU A 295 1.58 10.12 -6.48
CA LEU A 295 1.94 9.81 -7.85
C LEU A 295 3.02 10.75 -8.38
N SER A 296 3.06 12.02 -7.96
CA SER A 296 4.16 12.94 -8.28
C SER A 296 5.47 12.43 -7.70
N ASP A 297 5.46 12.03 -6.43
CA ASP A 297 6.63 11.48 -5.73
C ASP A 297 7.06 10.17 -6.39
N PHE A 298 6.11 9.29 -6.73
CA PHE A 298 6.40 8.05 -7.47
C PHE A 298 7.04 8.31 -8.84
N ILE A 299 6.65 9.38 -9.53
CA ILE A 299 7.25 9.77 -10.82
C ILE A 299 8.69 10.27 -10.63
N THR A 300 9.03 10.85 -9.49
CA THR A 300 10.42 11.24 -9.23
C THR A 300 11.26 10.07 -8.73
N ASP A 301 10.73 9.33 -7.76
CA ASP A 301 11.49 8.34 -7.00
C ASP A 301 11.45 6.95 -7.63
N GLY A 302 10.49 6.69 -8.52
CA GLY A 302 10.22 5.37 -9.09
C GLY A 302 9.71 4.35 -8.08
N GLN A 303 9.28 4.82 -6.90
CA GLN A 303 8.79 4.04 -5.78
C GLN A 303 7.83 4.82 -4.89
N PHE A 304 6.88 4.12 -4.26
CA PHE A 304 6.10 4.70 -3.17
C PHE A 304 6.91 4.67 -1.87
N PRO A 305 6.63 5.57 -0.91
CA PRO A 305 7.21 5.48 0.42
C PRO A 305 6.89 4.11 1.06
N ARG A 306 7.85 3.55 1.81
CA ARG A 306 7.76 2.24 2.48
C ARG A 306 7.54 1.05 1.51
N GLN A 307 8.44 0.89 0.54
CA GLN A 307 8.40 -0.24 -0.42
C GLN A 307 8.73 -1.60 0.21
N GLY A 308 7.93 -2.62 -0.14
CA GLY A 308 8.25 -4.03 0.07
C GLY A 308 7.36 -4.96 -0.77
N THR A 309 7.74 -6.23 -0.92
CA THR A 309 6.76 -7.25 -1.35
C THR A 309 5.99 -7.74 -0.13
N GLU A 310 4.79 -8.30 -0.29
CA GLU A 310 4.07 -8.91 0.83
C GLU A 310 4.94 -9.95 1.57
N GLY A 311 5.92 -10.61 0.93
CA GLY A 311 6.89 -11.46 1.64
C GLY A 311 7.96 -10.70 2.44
N THR A 312 8.31 -9.47 2.03
CA THR A 312 9.24 -8.57 2.74
C THR A 312 8.54 -7.80 3.88
N LEU A 313 7.24 -7.56 3.74
CA LEU A 313 6.39 -6.90 4.73
C LEU A 313 5.62 -7.90 5.62
N PHE A 314 5.46 -9.16 5.19
CA PHE A 314 4.61 -10.17 5.84
C PHE A 314 5.08 -11.64 5.65
N GLY A 315 6.38 -11.90 5.46
CA GLY A 315 7.04 -13.18 5.81
C GLY A 315 7.54 -14.07 4.66
N ASN A 316 8.87 -14.08 4.46
CA ASN A 316 9.75 -15.23 4.71
C ASN A 316 11.21 -14.85 4.42
N GLY A 317 12.03 -14.75 5.47
CA GLY A 317 13.50 -14.73 5.33
C GLY A 317 14.25 -13.49 5.80
N VAL A 318 13.71 -12.68 6.71
CA VAL A 318 14.55 -12.10 7.78
C VAL A 318 14.13 -12.87 9.02
N ALA A 319 15.03 -13.64 9.63
CA ALA A 319 14.69 -14.28 10.89
C ALA A 319 14.25 -13.17 11.86
N VAL A 320 13.02 -13.27 12.36
CA VAL A 320 12.51 -12.32 13.32
C VAL A 320 13.12 -12.71 14.66
N LEU A 321 14.03 -11.88 15.16
CA LEU A 321 14.66 -12.08 16.46
C LEU A 321 13.62 -11.97 17.57
N GLY A 322 13.64 -12.92 18.51
CA GLY A 322 12.98 -12.78 19.82
C GLY A 322 11.47 -12.50 19.79
N GLY A 323 10.76 -12.82 18.71
CA GLY A 323 9.30 -12.64 18.66
C GLY A 323 8.82 -11.20 18.43
N SER A 324 9.52 -10.42 17.60
CA SER A 324 9.11 -9.09 17.08
C SER A 324 8.99 -7.96 18.09
N GLY A 325 9.20 -8.22 19.38
CA GLY A 325 9.20 -7.22 20.44
C GLY A 325 8.97 -7.87 21.79
N PHE A 326 9.67 -7.40 22.82
CA PHE A 326 9.65 -7.97 24.15
C PHE A 326 9.86 -6.87 25.19
N ALA A 327 9.31 -7.06 26.38
CA ALA A 327 9.59 -6.19 27.51
C ALA A 327 10.93 -6.58 28.14
N LEU A 328 11.76 -5.59 28.46
CA LEU A 328 12.94 -5.74 29.31
C LEU A 328 12.77 -4.85 30.52
N ALA A 329 12.75 -5.43 31.72
CA ALA A 329 12.81 -4.65 32.94
C ALA A 329 14.25 -4.15 33.20
N PRO A 330 14.44 -3.07 33.99
CA PRO A 330 15.77 -2.59 34.35
C PRO A 330 16.64 -3.70 34.95
N GLY A 331 17.80 -3.96 34.33
CA GLY A 331 18.74 -5.00 34.76
C GLY A 331 18.52 -6.38 34.12
N GLU A 332 17.46 -6.58 33.34
CA GLU A 332 17.26 -7.82 32.59
C GLU A 332 18.08 -7.86 31.30
N SER A 333 18.38 -9.08 30.84
CA SER A 333 19.09 -9.32 29.59
C SER A 333 18.41 -10.44 28.81
N MET A 334 18.39 -10.33 27.48
CA MET A 334 17.89 -11.37 26.58
C MET A 334 18.93 -11.65 25.50
N GLN A 335 19.06 -12.93 25.11
CA GLN A 335 19.93 -13.38 24.03
C GLN A 335 19.10 -13.99 22.90
N PHE A 336 19.49 -13.74 21.65
CA PHE A 336 18.81 -14.29 20.47
C PHE A 336 19.80 -14.52 19.31
N PRO A 337 19.54 -15.50 18.43
CA PRO A 337 20.42 -15.83 17.31
C PRO A 337 20.22 -14.89 16.12
N ALA A 338 21.24 -14.13 15.72
CA ALA A 338 21.17 -13.10 14.66
C ALA A 338 20.70 -13.65 13.27
N PRO A 339 19.84 -12.94 12.52
CA PRO A 339 19.46 -13.26 11.15
C PRO A 339 20.53 -12.81 10.16
N THR A 340 20.46 -13.33 8.93
CA THR A 340 21.55 -13.22 7.95
C THR A 340 21.72 -11.90 7.20
N ARG A 341 21.02 -10.78 7.45
CA ARG A 341 21.16 -9.61 6.53
C ARG A 341 20.99 -8.20 7.12
N LEU A 342 20.06 -7.93 8.05
CA LEU A 342 19.88 -6.58 8.62
C LEU A 342 19.10 -6.61 9.94
N ILE A 343 19.59 -5.95 10.99
CA ILE A 343 18.87 -5.77 12.27
C ILE A 343 18.71 -4.28 12.54
N ARG A 344 17.49 -3.88 12.94
CA ARG A 344 17.15 -2.53 13.43
C ARG A 344 16.30 -2.65 14.71
N PRO A 345 16.88 -2.63 15.91
CA PRO A 345 16.10 -2.62 17.14
C PRO A 345 15.51 -1.23 17.36
N LEU A 346 14.21 -1.20 17.68
CA LEU A 346 13.52 -0.02 18.18
C LEU A 346 13.31 -0.23 19.68
N LEU A 347 13.66 0.77 20.47
CA LEU A 347 13.43 0.76 21.91
C LEU A 347 12.46 1.90 22.22
N GLY A 348 11.33 1.59 22.83
CA GLY A 348 10.39 2.61 23.32
C GLY A 348 10.58 2.82 24.82
N GLN A 349 10.57 4.06 25.27
CA GLN A 349 10.54 4.40 26.71
C GLN A 349 9.37 5.33 27.05
N ASN A 350 8.87 5.16 28.27
CA ASN A 350 7.90 5.98 29.02
C ASN A 350 6.47 6.07 28.43
N GLY A 351 5.47 6.01 29.33
CA GLY A 351 4.05 6.11 28.97
C GLY A 351 3.43 4.85 28.36
N TYR A 352 4.03 3.67 28.54
CA TYR A 352 3.50 2.43 27.98
C TYR A 352 2.29 1.91 28.77
N SER A 353 1.19 1.68 28.07
CA SER A 353 0.04 0.93 28.59
C SER A 353 -0.32 -0.16 27.60
N PHE A 354 0.21 -1.37 27.83
CA PHE A 354 -0.18 -2.56 27.08
C PHE A 354 -1.20 -3.36 27.90
N ASP A 355 -2.29 -3.75 27.27
CA ASP A 355 -3.27 -4.64 27.88
C ASP A 355 -2.75 -6.09 27.92
N THR A 356 -3.54 -7.00 28.50
CA THR A 356 -3.18 -8.43 28.59
C THR A 356 -3.07 -9.14 27.24
N ARG A 357 -3.52 -8.50 26.14
CA ARG A 357 -3.41 -9.02 24.76
C ARG A 357 -2.16 -8.48 24.06
N GLY A 358 -1.45 -7.55 24.68
CA GLY A 358 -0.26 -6.90 24.14
C GLY A 358 -0.58 -5.69 23.27
N ASP A 359 -1.82 -5.19 23.31
CA ASP A 359 -2.26 -4.01 22.58
C ASP A 359 -2.01 -2.75 23.41
N GLY A 360 -1.37 -1.73 22.83
CA GLY A 360 -0.94 -0.53 23.55
C GLY A 360 -0.06 0.38 22.72
N ASN A 361 0.37 1.50 23.31
CA ASN A 361 1.18 2.53 22.65
C ASN A 361 2.41 2.91 23.50
N CYS A 362 3.48 3.35 22.83
CA CYS A 362 4.65 3.97 23.45
C CYS A 362 4.70 5.47 23.12
N ALA A 363 5.22 6.29 24.05
CA ALA A 363 5.44 7.71 23.78
C ALA A 363 6.57 7.94 22.76
N THR A 364 7.57 7.05 22.73
CA THR A 364 8.71 7.07 21.80
C THR A 364 8.93 5.68 21.19
N GLY A 365 9.44 5.61 19.96
CA GLY A 365 9.69 4.34 19.27
C GLY A 365 8.44 3.46 19.02
N ASN A 366 7.25 4.07 18.93
CA ASN A 366 6.01 3.32 18.77
C ASN A 366 5.95 2.61 17.41
N CYS A 367 5.72 1.29 17.40
CA CYS A 367 5.79 0.45 16.20
C CYS A 367 4.43 -0.05 15.69
N GLY A 368 3.34 0.54 16.17
CA GLY A 368 1.96 0.18 15.84
C GLY A 368 1.11 0.08 17.11
N ASP A 369 0.05 -0.72 17.06
CA ASP A 369 -0.92 -0.87 18.15
C ASP A 369 -0.54 -1.95 19.19
N GLY A 370 0.68 -2.49 19.18
CA GLY A 370 1.05 -3.56 20.12
C GLY A 370 2.55 -3.81 20.31
N LEU A 371 2.87 -4.54 21.39
CA LEU A 371 4.24 -4.82 21.87
C LEU A 371 5.13 -5.55 20.84
N LYS A 372 4.51 -6.33 19.95
CA LYS A 372 5.18 -7.09 18.90
C LYS A 372 5.25 -6.26 17.62
N CYS A 373 6.37 -5.56 17.44
CA CYS A 373 6.67 -4.75 16.26
C CYS A 373 6.80 -5.61 14.99
N THR A 374 5.78 -5.58 14.14
CA THR A 374 5.84 -6.21 12.81
C THR A 374 6.35 -5.27 11.71
N GLY A 375 6.92 -4.11 12.08
CA GLY A 375 7.43 -3.09 11.16
C GLY A 375 8.35 -2.06 11.84
N CYS A 376 8.95 -1.16 11.05
CA CYS A 376 9.68 0.00 11.58
C CYS A 376 8.66 1.02 12.10
N GLY A 377 8.74 1.34 13.39
CA GLY A 377 7.89 2.30 14.05
C GLY A 377 8.05 3.73 13.55
N ILE A 378 7.27 4.62 14.18
CA ILE A 378 7.36 6.07 14.00
C ILE A 378 8.84 6.49 14.19
N PRO A 379 9.37 7.40 13.36
CA PRO A 379 10.81 7.68 13.26
C PRO A 379 11.53 8.06 14.57
N SER A 380 10.81 8.42 15.62
CA SER A 380 11.35 8.91 16.88
C SER A 380 12.02 7.86 17.78
N ALA A 381 13.14 7.28 17.34
CA ALA A 381 13.98 6.39 18.16
C ALA A 381 15.45 6.32 17.71
N SER A 382 16.35 6.18 18.68
CA SER A 382 17.75 5.79 18.48
C SER A 382 17.82 4.39 17.85
N LEU A 383 18.66 4.21 16.81
CA LEU A 383 18.76 2.94 16.08
C LEU A 383 20.14 2.29 16.21
N VAL A 384 20.15 0.96 16.23
CA VAL A 384 21.35 0.17 15.96
C VAL A 384 21.18 -0.52 14.61
N LYS A 385 22.16 -0.44 13.73
CA LYS A 385 22.13 -1.10 12.42
C LYS A 385 23.22 -2.16 12.40
N PHE A 386 22.88 -3.35 11.94
CA PHE A 386 23.84 -4.44 11.71
C PHE A 386 23.68 -4.91 10.27
N THR A 387 24.78 -4.97 9.52
CA THR A 387 24.88 -5.63 8.21
C THR A 387 25.78 -6.85 8.41
N LEU A 388 25.17 -8.03 8.46
CA LEU A 388 25.85 -9.30 8.75
C LEU A 388 25.94 -10.11 7.45
N GLU A 389 27.14 -10.58 7.10
CA GLU A 389 27.36 -11.33 5.86
C GLU A 389 27.54 -12.83 6.10
N ASN A 390 27.14 -13.64 5.11
CA ASN A 390 26.97 -15.08 5.31
C ASN A 390 28.22 -15.85 4.83
N GLY A 391 29.23 -15.98 5.69
CA GLY A 391 30.28 -17.00 5.63
C GLY A 391 31.27 -16.97 4.46
N ASN A 392 31.16 -16.03 3.51
CA ASN A 392 32.02 -15.95 2.31
C ASN A 392 33.14 -14.90 2.41
N ALA A 393 33.82 -14.82 3.56
CA ALA A 393 35.00 -13.96 3.80
C ALA A 393 34.78 -12.43 3.65
N GLU A 394 33.52 -11.97 3.75
CA GLU A 394 33.19 -10.54 3.87
C GLU A 394 33.03 -10.13 5.34
N LYS A 395 33.23 -8.83 5.64
CA LYS A 395 33.22 -8.26 6.99
C LYS A 395 31.79 -7.90 7.42
N ASP A 396 31.50 -8.07 8.70
CA ASP A 396 30.29 -7.51 9.32
C ASP A 396 30.46 -6.00 9.57
N PHE A 397 29.37 -5.24 9.42
CA PHE A 397 29.32 -3.82 9.74
C PHE A 397 28.24 -3.55 10.77
N TYR A 398 28.50 -2.66 11.72
CA TYR A 398 27.51 -2.22 12.69
C TYR A 398 27.71 -0.74 13.04
N ASP A 399 26.61 -0.04 13.27
CA ASP A 399 26.62 1.37 13.68
C ASP A 399 25.45 1.69 14.61
N VAL A 400 25.61 2.74 15.42
CA VAL A 400 24.53 3.37 16.17
C VAL A 400 24.20 4.69 15.48
N SER A 401 22.95 4.85 15.06
CA SER A 401 22.51 5.94 14.19
C SER A 401 21.45 6.79 14.88
N LEU A 402 21.71 8.10 14.93
CA LEU A 402 20.79 9.13 15.42
C LEU A 402 20.25 10.00 14.28
N VAL A 403 20.40 9.53 13.03
CA VAL A 403 19.92 10.21 11.82
C VAL A 403 18.40 10.35 11.85
N ASP A 404 17.74 9.30 12.33
CA ASP A 404 16.29 9.17 12.28
C ASP A 404 15.60 9.73 13.52
N ASP A 405 16.32 9.98 14.63
CA ASP A 405 15.97 10.70 15.89
C ASP A 405 16.80 10.16 17.08
N TYR A 406 16.65 10.70 18.31
CA TYR A 406 17.24 10.14 19.55
C TYR A 406 16.19 10.01 20.66
N ASN A 407 16.17 8.86 21.34
CA ASN A 407 15.37 8.69 22.56
C ASN A 407 16.16 8.04 23.72
N LEU A 408 16.96 7.02 23.44
CA LEU A 408 17.69 6.23 24.43
C LEU A 408 19.19 6.15 24.12
N PRO A 409 20.04 6.09 25.17
CA PRO A 409 21.45 5.79 25.01
C PRO A 409 21.67 4.33 24.63
N LEU A 410 22.42 4.08 23.55
CA LEU A 410 22.65 2.74 22.98
C LEU A 410 24.12 2.51 22.65
N SER A 411 24.54 1.26 22.75
CA SER A 411 25.88 0.84 22.34
C SER A 411 25.93 -0.60 21.86
N VAL A 412 26.84 -0.86 20.93
CA VAL A 412 27.24 -2.18 20.44
C VAL A 412 28.68 -2.42 20.81
N ARG A 413 28.92 -3.53 21.50
CA ARG A 413 30.26 -4.05 21.79
C ARG A 413 30.38 -5.45 21.19
N PRO A 414 31.24 -5.67 20.18
CA PRO A 414 31.52 -7.01 19.68
C PRO A 414 32.25 -7.84 20.74
N PHE A 415 32.00 -9.16 20.74
CA PHE A 415 32.64 -10.14 21.61
C PHE A 415 33.20 -11.27 20.75
N ASP A 416 34.38 -11.79 21.09
CA ASP A 416 35.10 -12.85 20.33
C ASP A 416 35.28 -12.55 18.82
N SER A 417 35.61 -11.30 18.48
CA SER A 417 35.74 -10.84 17.08
C SER A 417 37.19 -10.79 16.58
N SER A 418 37.40 -10.85 15.26
CA SER A 418 38.69 -10.64 14.61
C SER A 418 38.62 -9.53 13.56
N GLY A 419 39.64 -8.68 13.47
CA GLY A 419 39.65 -7.49 12.62
C GLY A 419 39.47 -6.19 13.40
N ASP A 420 38.99 -5.13 12.73
CA ASP A 420 38.83 -3.79 13.31
C ASP A 420 37.44 -3.60 13.95
N CYS A 421 37.16 -4.41 14.98
CA CYS A 421 35.85 -4.46 15.62
C CYS A 421 35.80 -3.50 16.83
N GLN A 422 35.63 -2.21 16.54
CA GLN A 422 35.60 -1.13 17.55
C GLN A 422 34.24 -1.02 18.26
N TYR A 423 34.23 -0.42 19.45
CA TYR A 423 32.99 -0.05 20.12
C TYR A 423 32.23 1.02 19.32
N ALA A 424 30.92 0.85 19.14
CA ALA A 424 30.04 1.85 18.54
C ALA A 424 28.93 2.21 19.53
N GLY A 425 28.70 3.49 19.82
CA GLY A 425 27.62 3.84 20.75
C GLY A 425 27.48 5.32 21.04
N CYS A 426 26.25 5.71 21.39
CA CYS A 426 25.91 6.99 21.98
C CYS A 426 25.30 6.72 23.36
N VAL A 427 26.14 6.81 24.41
CA VAL A 427 25.73 6.52 25.80
C VAL A 427 25.49 7.78 26.63
N ALA A 428 25.72 8.95 26.05
CA ALA A 428 25.38 10.22 26.68
C ALA A 428 23.85 10.40 26.67
N ASP A 429 23.31 10.90 27.78
CA ASP A 429 21.92 11.30 27.89
C ASP A 429 21.74 12.66 27.20
N LEU A 430 21.45 12.62 25.90
CA LEU A 430 21.24 13.84 25.11
C LEU A 430 20.02 14.61 25.62
N ASN A 431 19.12 13.93 26.38
CA ASN A 431 18.09 14.36 27.36
C ASN A 431 18.24 15.80 27.90
N LYS A 432 19.49 16.12 28.24
CA LYS A 432 19.82 17.27 29.07
C LYS A 432 20.45 18.42 28.29
N THR A 433 20.89 18.16 27.07
CA THR A 433 21.71 19.10 26.28
C THR A 433 21.05 19.49 24.96
N CYS A 434 19.84 19.01 24.68
CA CYS A 434 19.21 19.26 23.40
C CYS A 434 18.70 20.71 23.24
N PRO A 435 18.97 21.34 22.09
CA PRO A 435 18.38 22.62 21.73
C PRO A 435 16.85 22.58 21.74
N THR A 436 16.21 23.61 22.30
CA THR A 436 14.74 23.74 22.42
C THR A 436 13.99 23.52 21.10
N LYS A 437 14.62 23.77 19.96
CA LYS A 437 14.01 23.61 18.62
C LYS A 437 13.88 22.16 18.15
N LEU A 438 14.51 21.21 18.82
CA LEU A 438 14.51 19.79 18.49
C LEU A 438 13.84 18.94 19.59
N GLN A 439 13.34 19.57 20.66
CA GLN A 439 12.75 18.89 21.79
C GLN A 439 11.31 18.46 21.48
N VAL A 440 11.01 17.19 21.73
CA VAL A 440 9.63 16.68 21.77
C VAL A 440 9.21 16.56 23.22
N ILE A 441 8.19 17.32 23.60
CA ILE A 441 7.70 17.42 24.98
C ILE A 441 6.37 16.67 25.10
N VAL A 442 6.28 15.76 26.07
CA VAL A 442 5.06 15.05 26.45
C VAL A 442 4.86 15.21 27.94
N SER A 443 3.69 15.72 28.35
CA SER A 443 3.34 15.97 29.76
C SER A 443 4.40 16.79 30.52
N ASP A 444 4.88 17.87 29.91
CA ASP A 444 5.90 18.79 30.44
C ASP A 444 7.31 18.20 30.65
N GLU A 445 7.56 16.99 30.16
CA GLU A 445 8.89 16.37 30.11
C GLU A 445 9.39 16.20 28.67
N VAL A 446 10.68 16.44 28.46
CA VAL A 446 11.35 16.20 27.18
C VAL A 446 11.58 14.69 27.04
N VAL A 447 10.86 14.06 26.12
CA VAL A 447 10.84 12.59 25.97
C VAL A 447 11.69 12.07 24.82
N THR A 448 11.93 12.87 23.78
CA THR A 448 12.74 12.50 22.61
C THR A 448 13.24 13.73 21.87
N TYR A 449 14.15 13.52 20.92
CA TYR A 449 14.61 14.55 20.00
C TYR A 449 14.37 14.19 18.56
N ASP A 450 13.84 15.18 17.85
CA ASP A 450 13.82 15.17 16.42
C ASP A 450 15.23 15.49 15.89
N SER A 451 15.67 14.72 14.90
CA SER A 451 16.82 15.05 14.08
C SER A 451 16.57 16.40 13.39
N ALA A 452 17.65 17.10 13.00
CA ALA A 452 17.49 18.34 12.24
C ALA A 452 16.75 18.11 10.90
N CYS A 453 16.85 16.91 10.32
CA CYS A 453 16.05 16.56 9.15
C CYS A 453 14.56 16.48 9.50
N ALA A 454 14.20 15.73 10.55
CA ALA A 454 12.81 15.60 11.00
C ALA A 454 12.20 16.96 11.41
N ALA A 455 12.94 17.77 12.16
CA ALA A 455 12.44 19.04 12.69
C ALA A 455 12.32 20.16 11.64
N PHE A 456 13.23 20.22 10.66
CA PHE A 456 13.30 21.34 9.72
C PHE A 456 12.95 20.99 8.28
N ASN A 457 12.99 19.70 7.90
CA ASN A 457 12.65 19.19 6.58
C ASN A 457 13.28 20.00 5.41
N THR A 458 14.59 20.27 5.51
CA THR A 458 15.33 21.00 4.47
C THR A 458 16.40 20.10 3.86
N SER A 459 16.68 20.28 2.56
CA SER A 459 17.70 19.53 1.82
C SER A 459 19.07 19.53 2.50
N LYS A 460 19.46 20.64 3.11
CA LYS A 460 20.70 20.77 3.89
C LYS A 460 20.78 19.84 5.10
N TYR A 461 19.68 19.60 5.81
CA TYR A 461 19.67 18.74 7.01
C TYR A 461 19.32 17.29 6.70
N CYS A 462 18.57 17.05 5.61
CA CYS A 462 18.20 15.72 5.15
C CYS A 462 19.17 15.13 4.13
N CYS A 463 20.19 15.89 3.73
CA CYS A 463 21.13 15.53 2.66
C CYS A 463 20.41 15.06 1.38
N THR A 464 19.45 15.85 0.92
CA THR A 464 18.70 15.59 -0.33
C THR A 464 19.07 16.61 -1.40
N ASP A 465 18.68 16.34 -2.64
CA ASP A 465 18.84 17.27 -3.78
C ASP A 465 20.30 17.67 -4.00
N ASP A 466 20.59 18.97 -4.06
CA ASP A 466 21.94 19.53 -4.22
C ASP A 466 22.88 19.18 -3.05
N HIS A 467 22.33 18.72 -1.92
CA HIS A 467 23.04 18.25 -0.73
C HIS A 467 23.09 16.70 -0.64
N SER A 468 22.91 15.96 -1.74
CA SER A 468 22.85 14.49 -1.73
C SER A 468 24.19 13.75 -1.63
N THR A 469 25.31 14.46 -1.57
CA THR A 469 26.65 13.85 -1.49
C THR A 469 27.36 14.25 -0.20
N PRO A 470 28.31 13.44 0.32
CA PRO A 470 29.05 13.81 1.53
C PRO A 470 29.78 15.15 1.42
N THR A 471 30.26 15.51 0.23
CA THR A 471 30.91 16.80 -0.03
C THR A 471 29.93 17.96 -0.04
N THR A 472 28.68 17.73 -0.43
CA THR A 472 27.64 18.76 -0.48
C THR A 472 26.77 18.81 0.77
N CYS A 473 26.82 17.81 1.66
CA CYS A 473 26.15 17.80 2.98
C CYS A 473 27.14 17.77 4.15
N PRO A 474 27.83 18.89 4.44
CA PRO A 474 28.76 18.93 5.55
C PRO A 474 28.03 18.90 6.90
N PRO A 475 28.70 18.47 7.99
CA PRO A 475 28.17 18.55 9.34
C PRO A 475 27.63 19.95 9.68
N THR A 476 26.50 19.98 10.38
CA THR A 476 25.84 21.19 10.85
C THR A 476 25.95 21.31 12.37
N LYS A 477 25.66 22.49 12.92
CA LYS A 477 25.61 22.69 14.38
C LYS A 477 24.68 21.72 15.14
N TYR A 478 23.73 21.09 14.46
CA TYR A 478 22.84 20.10 15.05
C TYR A 478 23.38 18.67 14.94
N THR A 479 24.16 18.36 13.89
CA THR A 479 24.84 17.06 13.77
C THR A 479 26.14 17.01 14.60
N LEU A 480 26.77 18.15 14.89
CA LEU A 480 27.89 18.25 15.83
C LEU A 480 27.50 17.91 17.29
N VAL A 481 26.21 18.03 17.63
CA VAL A 481 25.67 17.53 18.92
C VAL A 481 25.54 16.00 18.90
N GLN A 482 25.47 15.40 17.71
CA GLN A 482 25.40 13.95 17.49
C GLN A 482 26.80 13.31 17.28
N GLU A 483 27.88 14.10 17.17
CA GLU A 483 29.29 13.68 17.02
C GLU A 483 29.93 13.15 18.32
N PHE A 484 29.21 12.31 19.07
CA PHE A 484 29.81 11.49 20.14
C PHE A 484 29.97 10.01 19.77
N SER A 485 29.86 9.67 18.48
CA SER A 485 30.35 8.40 17.95
C SER A 485 31.33 8.71 16.81
N PRO A 486 32.64 8.46 16.98
CA PRO A 486 33.60 8.67 15.91
C PRO A 486 33.29 7.70 14.76
N PHE A 487 33.74 8.05 13.56
CA PHE A 487 33.58 7.31 12.29
C PHE A 487 32.35 7.66 11.44
N TYR A 488 32.36 8.89 10.94
CA TYR A 488 31.96 9.18 9.56
C TYR A 488 33.10 9.99 8.89
N ILE A 489 33.96 9.30 8.14
CA ILE A 489 34.77 9.87 7.06
C ILE A 489 34.59 8.95 5.85
#